data_AF-J6UC52-F1
#
_entry.id   AF-J6UC52-F1
#
_cell.length_a   1.000
_cell.length_b   1.000
_cell.length_c   1.000
_cell.angle_alpha   90.00
_cell.angle_beta   90.00
_cell.angle_gamma   90.00
#
_symmetry.space_group_name_H-M   'P 1'
#
loop_
_entity.id
_entity.type
_entity.pdbx_description
1 polymer ?
#
loop_
_entity_poly.entity_id
_entity_poly.type
_entity_poly.pdbx_seq_one_letter_code
_entity_poly.pdbx_strand_id
1 'polypeptide(L)'
;MAKPNGSRCNLDCAYCFYLSKETLPGGPGAADMERDLLERFIAQYIEGVTGPEVVFSWQGGEPTLRGLDFFHDVVALQRKYAKPGQRIENDLQTNTT
;
A
#
# COMPACT_ATOMS: atom_id res chain seq x y z
N MET A 1 -7.05 -2.71 1.04
CA MET A 1 -5.98 -2.71 0.02
C MET A 1 -5.45 -1.31 -0.18
N ALA A 2 -4.20 -1.09 0.20
CA ALA A 2 -3.47 0.15 0.00
C ALA A 2 -2.80 0.16 -1.38
N LYS A 3 -2.67 1.35 -1.97
CA LYS A 3 -2.14 1.57 -3.32
C LYS A 3 -0.99 2.57 -3.24
N PRO A 4 0.24 2.11 -2.94
CA PRO A 4 1.29 3.00 -2.47
C PRO A 4 1.91 3.86 -3.58
N ASN A 5 1.65 3.55 -4.86
CA ASN A 5 2.08 4.29 -6.05
C ASN A 5 0.92 4.55 -7.03
N GLY A 6 -0.30 4.72 -6.50
CA GLY A 6 -1.47 5.03 -7.31
C GLY A 6 -1.77 3.94 -8.35
N SER A 7 -1.73 4.31 -9.62
CA SER A 7 -1.99 3.43 -10.78
C SER A 7 -0.72 3.01 -11.53
N ARG A 8 0.44 3.54 -11.12
CA ARG A 8 1.70 3.40 -11.86
C ARG A 8 2.15 1.95 -11.92
N CYS A 9 2.37 1.44 -13.12
CA CYS A 9 2.86 0.09 -13.38
C CYS A 9 3.99 0.13 -14.40
N ASN A 10 4.92 -0.82 -14.35
CA ASN A 10 5.97 -0.99 -15.35
C ASN A 10 5.55 -1.93 -16.51
N LEU A 11 4.29 -2.40 -16.49
CA LEU A 11 3.66 -3.15 -17.57
C LEU A 11 2.43 -2.41 -18.11
N ASP A 12 2.13 -2.64 -19.39
CA ASP A 12 0.93 -2.16 -20.07
C ASP A 12 0.09 -3.36 -20.57
N CYS A 13 -0.45 -4.13 -19.62
CA CYS A 13 -1.25 -5.30 -19.96
C CYS A 13 -2.55 -4.85 -20.66
N ALA A 14 -2.82 -5.37 -21.86
CA ALA A 14 -3.95 -4.96 -22.71
C ALA A 14 -5.34 -5.05 -22.04
N TYR A 15 -5.48 -5.87 -21.00
CA TYR A 15 -6.72 -6.04 -20.23
C TYR A 15 -6.75 -5.25 -18.92
N CYS A 16 -5.70 -4.51 -18.57
CA CYS A 16 -5.61 -3.80 -17.31
C CYS A 16 -6.40 -2.49 -17.34
N PHE A 17 -7.60 -2.50 -16.76
CA PHE A 17 -8.38 -1.27 -16.60
C PHE A 17 -7.77 -0.29 -15.57
N TYR A 18 -6.81 -0.74 -14.77
CA TYR A 18 -6.30 0.03 -13.64
C TYR A 18 -5.24 1.05 -14.05
N LEU A 19 -4.42 0.76 -15.07
CA LEU A 19 -3.39 1.68 -15.55
C LEU A 19 -4.01 3.00 -16.07
N SER A 20 -5.14 2.92 -16.78
CA SER A 20 -5.86 4.10 -17.28
C SER A 20 -6.42 5.03 -16.19
N LYS A 21 -6.38 4.61 -14.91
CA LYS A 21 -6.77 5.45 -13.77
C LYS A 21 -5.75 6.54 -13.45
N GLU A 22 -4.56 6.50 -14.06
CA GLU A 22 -3.57 7.57 -13.97
C GLU A 22 -4.11 8.92 -14.45
N THR A 23 -4.87 8.94 -15.55
CA THR A 23 -5.38 10.18 -16.17
C THR A 23 -6.83 10.48 -15.81
N LEU A 24 -7.47 9.66 -14.97
CA LEU A 24 -8.84 9.86 -14.56
C LEU A 24 -8.95 11.09 -13.65
N PRO A 25 -9.77 12.11 -13.98
CA PRO A 25 -9.97 13.28 -13.12
C PRO A 25 -10.47 12.88 -11.73
N GLY A 26 -9.76 13.32 -10.69
CA GLY A 26 -10.05 12.91 -9.29
C GLY A 26 -9.75 11.44 -8.98
N GLY A 27 -9.09 10.73 -9.90
CA GLY A 27 -8.66 9.36 -9.72
C GLY A 27 -7.43 9.22 -8.83
N PRO A 28 -6.96 7.98 -8.60
CA PRO A 28 -5.77 7.70 -7.79
C PRO A 28 -4.47 8.29 -8.38
N GLY A 29 -4.46 8.70 -9.65
CA GLY A 29 -3.27 9.21 -10.33
C GLY A 29 -2.14 8.19 -10.40
N ALA A 30 -0.91 8.67 -10.60
CA ALA A 30 0.33 7.88 -10.57
C ALA A 30 1.31 8.38 -9.48
N ALA A 31 0.80 9.15 -8.51
CA ALA A 31 1.60 9.71 -7.44
C ALA A 31 1.92 8.64 -6.38
N ASP A 32 3.09 8.80 -5.78
CA ASP A 32 3.50 7.99 -4.64
C ASP A 32 2.79 8.45 -3.36
N MET A 33 2.51 7.48 -2.48
CA MET A 33 2.07 7.76 -1.13
C MET A 33 3.22 8.40 -0.35
N GLU A 34 3.02 9.67 0.03
CA GLU A 34 3.96 10.43 0.85
C GLU A 34 4.16 9.79 2.23
N ARG A 35 5.35 9.97 2.81
CA ARG A 35 5.73 9.35 4.09
C ARG A 35 4.79 9.70 5.24
N ASP A 36 4.39 10.97 5.34
CA ASP A 36 3.46 11.43 6.38
C ASP A 36 2.03 10.89 6.17
N LEU A 37 1.66 10.59 4.92
CA LEU A 37 0.40 9.91 4.62
C LEU A 37 0.50 8.43 4.99
N LEU A 38 1.62 7.77 4.70
CA LEU A 38 1.87 6.38 5.07
C LEU A 38 1.78 6.16 6.58
N GLU A 39 2.46 6.99 7.37
CA GLU A 39 2.45 6.89 8.83
C GLU A 39 1.05 7.10 9.41
N ARG A 40 0.33 8.14 8.94
CA ARG A 40 -1.06 8.36 9.37
C ARG A 40 -1.97 7.21 8.97
N PHE A 41 -1.84 6.69 7.75
CA PHE A 41 -2.61 5.54 7.27
C PHE A 41 -2.40 4.33 8.17
N ILE A 42 -1.14 3.94 8.43
CA ILE A 42 -0.81 2.78 9.26
C ILE A 42 -1.35 2.96 10.69
N ALA A 43 -1.11 4.11 11.31
CA ALA A 43 -1.58 4.40 12.67
C ALA A 43 -3.11 4.32 12.77
N GLN A 44 -3.83 4.98 11.86
CA GLN A 44 -5.29 4.99 11.85
C GLN A 44 -5.87 3.60 11.55
N TYR A 45 -5.24 2.85 10.65
CA TYR A 45 -5.71 1.52 10.28
C TYR A 45 -5.59 0.52 11.43
N ILE A 46 -4.46 0.52 12.13
CA ILE A 46 -4.27 -0.31 13.34
C ILE A 46 -5.21 0.12 14.46
N GLU A 47 -5.38 1.43 14.65
CA GLU A 47 -6.28 1.96 15.68
C GLU A 47 -7.72 1.51 15.47
N GLY A 48 -8.20 1.56 14.23
CA GLY A 48 -9.56 1.16 13.84
C GLY A 48 -9.86 -0.33 13.97
N VAL A 49 -8.85 -1.19 14.10
CA VAL A 49 -9.05 -2.63 14.26
C VAL A 49 -9.12 -3.02 15.74
N THR A 50 -10.23 -3.66 16.12
CA THR A 50 -10.48 -4.17 17.48
C THR A 50 -10.08 -5.63 17.67
N GLY A 51 -9.88 -6.36 16.57
CA GLY A 51 -9.46 -7.76 16.58
C GLY A 51 -7.97 -7.96 16.90
N PRO A 52 -7.56 -9.20 17.21
CA PRO A 52 -6.17 -9.55 17.49
C PRO A 52 -5.29 -9.55 16.24
N GLU A 53 -5.85 -9.40 15.04
CA GLU A 53 -5.12 -9.42 13.77
C GLU A 53 -5.46 -8.18 12.94
N VAL A 54 -4.44 -7.57 12.33
CA VAL A 54 -4.55 -6.52 11.31
C VAL A 54 -3.87 -7.02 10.04
N VAL A 55 -4.60 -7.03 8.92
CA VAL A 55 -4.09 -7.48 7.62
C VAL A 55 -3.91 -6.28 6.69
N PHE A 56 -2.68 -6.04 6.24
CA PHE A 56 -2.35 -5.02 5.27
C PHE A 56 -2.15 -5.64 3.88
N SER A 57 -3.05 -5.31 2.96
CA SER A 57 -2.94 -5.74 1.56
C SER A 57 -2.37 -4.64 0.67
N TRP A 58 -1.21 -4.87 0.06
CA TRP A 58 -0.50 -3.94 -0.81
C TRP A 58 -0.73 -4.29 -2.28
N GLN A 59 -1.30 -3.36 -3.04
CA GLN A 59 -1.74 -3.57 -4.42
C GLN A 59 -1.61 -2.28 -5.24
N GLY A 60 -2.16 -2.27 -6.45
CA GLY A 60 -2.28 -1.09 -7.29
C GLY A 60 -1.04 -0.91 -8.17
N GLY A 61 -1.29 -0.63 -9.45
CA GLY A 61 -0.25 -0.52 -10.45
C GLY A 61 0.68 -1.72 -10.31
N GLU A 62 1.96 -1.43 -10.08
CA GLU A 62 2.89 -2.40 -9.52
C GLU A 62 3.51 -1.87 -8.21
N PRO A 63 3.14 -2.39 -7.03
CA PRO A 63 3.57 -1.82 -5.75
C PRO A 63 5.08 -1.98 -5.47
N THR A 64 5.77 -2.95 -6.09
CA THR A 64 7.22 -3.12 -5.91
C THR A 64 8.04 -1.96 -6.50
N LEU A 65 7.45 -1.13 -7.37
CA LEU A 65 8.06 0.10 -7.87
C LEU A 65 8.36 1.14 -6.78
N ARG A 66 7.81 0.97 -5.56
CA ARG A 66 8.18 1.78 -4.39
C ARG A 66 9.57 1.49 -3.85
N GLY A 67 10.16 0.35 -4.19
CA GLY A 67 11.44 -0.10 -3.67
C GLY A 67 11.38 -0.67 -2.25
N LEU A 68 12.46 -1.32 -1.81
CA LEU A 68 12.52 -2.01 -0.53
C LEU A 68 12.47 -1.05 0.68
N ASP A 69 13.06 0.14 0.56
CA ASP A 69 13.08 1.14 1.64
C ASP A 69 11.66 1.54 2.08
N PHE A 70 10.72 1.64 1.12
CA PHE A 70 9.32 1.87 1.42
C PHE A 70 8.73 0.74 2.31
N PHE A 71 9.02 -0.52 1.98
CA PHE A 71 8.51 -1.65 2.76
C PHE A 71 9.23 -1.81 4.11
N HIS A 72 10.50 -1.40 4.22
CA HIS A 72 11.18 -1.27 5.50
C HIS A 72 10.48 -0.25 6.41
N ASP A 73 10.14 0.93 5.87
CA ASP A 73 9.38 1.95 6.58
C ASP A 73 7.98 1.44 6.99
N VAL A 74 7.27 0.73 6.09
CA VAL A 74 5.99 0.09 6.39
C VAL A 74 6.09 -0.81 7.62
N VAL A 75 7.04 -1.76 7.63
CA VAL A 75 7.18 -2.73 8.73
C VAL A 75 7.60 -2.02 10.02
N ALA A 76 8.46 -1.01 9.95
CA ALA A 76 8.87 -0.22 11.11
C ALA A 76 7.68 0.52 11.74
N LEU A 77 6.85 1.17 10.91
CA LEU A 77 5.64 1.88 11.35
C LEU A 77 4.60 0.91 11.91
N GLN A 78 4.35 -0.23 11.24
CA GLN A 78 3.43 -1.26 11.75
C GLN A 78 3.83 -1.75 13.14
N ARG A 79 5.13 -2.02 13.37
CA ARG A 79 5.65 -2.40 14.68
C ARG A 79 5.50 -1.30 15.73
N LYS A 80 5.73 -0.04 15.33
CA LYS A 80 5.57 1.13 16.20
C LYS A 80 4.14 1.30 16.73
N TYR A 81 3.14 1.02 15.89
CA TYR A 81 1.72 1.26 16.20
C TYR A 81 0.96 0.02 16.64
N ALA A 82 1.50 -1.19 16.48
CA ALA A 82 0.85 -2.44 16.88
C ALA A 82 0.47 -2.43 18.37
N LYS A 83 -0.78 -2.81 18.67
CA LYS A 83 -1.26 -2.95 20.05
C LYS A 83 -0.62 -4.21 20.70
N PRO A 84 -0.44 -4.26 22.03
CA PRO A 84 0.12 -5.43 22.69
C PRO A 84 -0.63 -6.73 22.34
N GLY A 85 0.12 -7.76 21.90
CA GLY A 85 -0.45 -9.05 21.50
C GLY A 85 -1.16 -9.07 20.14
N GLN A 86 -1.19 -7.95 19.41
CA GLN A 86 -1.78 -7.87 18.08
C GLN A 86 -0.83 -8.42 17.01
N ARG A 87 -1.36 -9.27 16.12
CA ARG A 87 -0.65 -9.82 14.96
C ARG A 87 -0.84 -8.89 13.77
N ILE A 88 0.25 -8.56 13.08
CA ILE A 88 0.21 -7.80 11.83
C ILE A 88 0.60 -8.75 10.70
N GLU A 89 -0.27 -8.87 9.70
CA GLU A 89 -0.01 -9.64 8.48
C GLU A 89 0.09 -8.68 7.29
N ASN A 90 0.93 -9.04 6.32
CA ASN A 90 1.08 -8.30 5.08
C ASN A 90 0.90 -9.25 3.89
N ASP A 91 0.07 -8.85 2.94
CA ASP A 91 -0.02 -9.49 1.63
C ASP A 91 0.38 -8.50 0.53
N LEU A 92 0.97 -9.02 -0.55
CA LEU A 92 1.46 -8.23 -1.68
C LEU A 92 0.95 -8.85 -2.97
N GLN A 93 0.25 -8.05 -3.78
CA GLN A 93 -0.06 -8.41 -5.16
C GLN A 93 0.94 -7.73 -6.09
N THR A 94 1.70 -8.53 -6.85
CA THR A 94 2.78 -8.06 -7.73
C THR A 94 2.75 -8.79 -9.07
N ASN A 95 3.24 -8.14 -10.12
CA ASN A 95 3.49 -8.69 -11.45
C ASN A 95 4.82 -9.46 -11.56
N THR A 96 5.69 -9.42 -10.54
CA THR A 96 6.95 -10.19 -10.42
C THR A 96 8.03 -9.96 -11.49
N THR A 97 7.97 -8.84 -12.20
CA THR A 97 8.96 -8.50 -13.24
C THR A 97 10.34 -8.13 -12.70
#